data_AF-A0A239AVU2-F1
#
_entry.id   AF-A0A239AVU2-F1
#
_cell.length_a   1.000
_cell.length_b   1.000
_cell.length_c   1.000
_cell.angle_alpha   90.00
_cell.angle_beta   90.00
_cell.angle_gamma   90.00
#
_symmetry.space_group_name_H-M   'P 1'
#
loop_
_entity.id
_entity.type
_entity.pdbx_description
1 polymer ?
#
loop_
_entity_poly.entity_id
_entity_poly.type
_entity_poly.pdbx_seq_one_letter_code
_entity_poly.pdbx_strand_id
1 'polypeptide(L)'
;MKSIVLKSPEYIVLIMVFLAGYTPPFYINPICIGIIVMLILQILYKNRILGLLIGTLYFLINLYFLGALLSEFNEFTTFNHSAKQLLIVGVSIWIINMIASSLMIYKYAIQNIKKKPSIAFKN
;
A
#
# COMPACT_ATOMS: atom_id res chain seq x y z
N MET A 1 5.04 19.88 -0.09
CA MET A 1 5.05 18.43 0.22
C MET A 1 3.81 17.65 -0.27
N LYS A 2 2.61 18.24 -0.40
CA LYS A 2 1.37 17.52 -0.83
C LYS A 2 1.44 16.87 -2.23
N SER A 3 2.37 17.24 -3.11
CA SER A 3 2.36 16.78 -4.51
C SER A 3 3.06 15.45 -4.78
N ILE A 4 4.06 15.04 -3.98
CA ILE A 4 4.89 13.85 -4.33
C ILE A 4 4.19 12.57 -3.88
N VAL A 5 3.72 12.53 -2.63
CA VAL A 5 3.01 11.37 -2.04
C VAL A 5 1.75 11.03 -2.83
N LEU A 6 0.99 12.04 -3.24
CA LEU A 6 -0.23 11.85 -4.02
C LEU A 6 0.04 11.41 -5.47
N LYS A 7 1.21 11.77 -6.02
CA LYS A 7 1.55 11.52 -7.43
C LYS A 7 1.98 10.06 -7.65
N SER A 8 2.59 9.44 -6.64
CA SER A 8 3.11 8.08 -6.75
C SER A 8 2.99 7.27 -5.45
N PRO A 9 1.77 6.86 -5.05
CA PRO A 9 1.55 5.99 -3.89
C PRO A 9 2.24 4.62 -4.02
N GLU A 10 2.57 4.18 -5.24
CA GLU A 10 3.24 2.90 -5.51
C GLU A 10 4.62 2.81 -4.84
N TYR A 11 5.34 3.92 -4.69
CA TYR A 11 6.64 3.92 -4.01
C TYR A 11 6.51 3.63 -2.52
N ILE A 12 5.42 4.08 -1.89
CA ILE A 12 5.18 3.83 -0.46
C ILE A 12 4.89 2.34 -0.27
N VAL A 13 4.03 1.76 -1.11
CA VAL A 13 3.74 0.32 -1.10
C VAL A 13 5.02 -0.48 -1.35
N LEU A 14 5.84 -0.09 -2.32
CA LEU A 14 7.12 -0.75 -2.64
C LEU A 14 8.07 -0.76 -1.43
N ILE A 15 8.27 0.39 -0.78
CA ILE A 15 9.13 0.50 0.40
C ILE A 15 8.59 -0.37 1.54
N MET A 16 7.27 -0.35 1.76
CA MET A 16 6.64 -1.16 2.82
C MET A 16 6.77 -2.66 2.57
N VAL A 17 6.57 -3.13 1.34
CA VAL A 17 6.78 -4.55 0.99
C VAL A 17 8.24 -4.95 1.14
N PHE A 18 9.18 -4.07 0.78
CA PHE A 18 10.61 -4.32 0.96
C PHE A 18 10.96 -4.46 2.45
N LEU A 19 10.49 -3.54 3.29
CA LEU A 19 10.71 -3.58 4.74
C LEU A 19 10.06 -4.82 5.38
N ALA A 20 8.87 -5.22 4.94
CA ALA A 20 8.18 -6.40 5.46
C ALA A 20 8.84 -7.72 5.02
N GLY A 21 9.46 -7.75 3.84
CA GLY A 21 10.08 -8.94 3.28
C GLY A 21 11.53 -9.17 3.71
N TYR A 22 12.17 -8.17 4.32
CA TYR A 22 13.57 -8.22 4.74
C TYR A 22 13.70 -8.73 6.17
N THR A 23 14.52 -9.78 6.36
CA THR A 23 14.90 -10.30 7.67
C THR A 23 16.42 -10.23 7.81
N PRO A 24 16.95 -9.47 8.78
CA PRO A 24 18.38 -9.41 9.05
C PRO A 24 18.97 -10.80 9.36
N PRO A 25 20.25 -11.08 9.00
CA PRO A 25 21.22 -10.15 8.43
C PRO A 25 21.13 -9.99 6.90
N PHE A 26 20.72 -11.00 6.13
CA PHE A 26 20.64 -10.93 4.65
C PHE A 26 19.61 -11.90 4.04
N TYR A 27 18.43 -12.03 4.65
CA TYR A 27 17.36 -12.88 4.11
C TYR A 27 16.22 -12.03 3.56
N ILE A 28 15.75 -12.35 2.35
CA ILE A 28 14.57 -11.73 1.76
C ILE A 28 13.60 -12.83 1.35
N ASN A 29 12.35 -12.70 1.78
CA ASN A 29 11.31 -13.66 1.41
C ASN A 29 11.11 -13.67 -0.13
N PRO A 30 11.24 -14.84 -0.80
CA PRO A 30 11.06 -14.96 -2.26
C PRO A 30 9.69 -14.45 -2.76
N ILE A 31 8.63 -14.59 -1.96
CA ILE A 31 7.29 -14.08 -2.28
C ILE A 31 7.33 -12.55 -2.36
N CYS A 32 8.01 -11.89 -1.42
CA CYS A 32 8.15 -10.44 -1.41
C CYS A 32 8.96 -9.95 -2.61
N ILE A 33 9.96 -10.70 -3.08
CA ILE A 33 10.70 -10.39 -4.32
C ILE A 33 9.75 -10.37 -5.51
N GLY A 34 8.88 -11.38 -5.65
CA GLY A 34 7.88 -11.40 -6.72
C GLY A 34 6.94 -10.19 -6.68
N ILE A 35 6.46 -9.82 -5.51
CA ILE A 35 5.60 -8.64 -5.32
C ILE A 35 6.35 -7.34 -5.65
N ILE A 36 7.61 -7.22 -5.24
CA ILE A 36 8.47 -6.06 -5.56
C ILE A 36 8.63 -5.91 -7.07
N VAL A 37 8.96 -6.99 -7.78
CA VAL A 37 9.07 -6.96 -9.25
C VAL A 37 7.75 -6.53 -9.88
N MET A 38 6.63 -7.08 -9.41
CA MET A 38 5.30 -6.70 -9.89
C MET A 38 4.98 -5.21 -9.64
N LEU A 39 5.35 -4.66 -8.49
CA LEU A 39 5.20 -3.23 -8.17
C LEU A 39 6.10 -2.34 -9.04
N ILE A 40 7.33 -2.78 -9.32
CA ILE A 40 8.24 -2.07 -10.24
C ILE A 40 7.63 -2.02 -11.64
N LEU A 41 7.15 -3.15 -12.16
CA LEU A 41 6.45 -3.18 -13.44
C LEU A 41 5.22 -2.25 -13.43
N GLN A 42 4.47 -2.22 -12.34
CA GLN A 42 3.34 -1.29 -12.18
C GLN A 42 3.78 0.17 -12.22
N ILE A 43 4.92 0.53 -11.63
CA ILE A 43 5.49 1.89 -11.67
C ILE A 43 5.88 2.29 -13.09
N LEU A 44 6.45 1.35 -13.87
CA LEU A 44 6.91 1.58 -15.24
C LEU A 44 5.74 1.68 -16.23
N TYR A 45 4.86 0.69 -16.25
CA TYR A 45 3.77 0.60 -17.23
C TYR A 45 2.55 1.42 -16.85
N LYS A 46 2.36 1.72 -15.56
CA LYS A 46 1.22 2.49 -15.03
C LYS A 46 -0.12 1.99 -15.56
N ASN A 47 -0.22 0.66 -15.72
CA ASN A 47 -1.41 0.02 -16.24
C ASN A 47 -2.55 0.21 -15.24
N ARG A 48 -3.69 0.71 -15.73
CA ARG A 48 -4.84 1.02 -14.88
C ARG A 48 -5.39 -0.21 -14.16
N ILE A 49 -5.61 -1.29 -14.91
CA ILE A 49 -6.29 -2.48 -14.39
C ILE A 49 -5.42 -3.14 -13.33
N LEU A 50 -4.12 -3.30 -13.61
CA LEU A 50 -3.15 -3.81 -12.65
C LEU A 50 -3.03 -2.90 -11.43
N GLY A 51 -2.99 -1.57 -11.62
CA GLY A 51 -2.92 -0.61 -10.52
C GLY A 51 -4.13 -0.67 -9.58
N LEU A 52 -5.34 -0.84 -10.12
CA LEU A 52 -6.54 -1.08 -9.34
C LEU A 52 -6.49 -2.42 -8.62
N LEU A 53 -6.15 -3.51 -9.32
CA LEU A 53 -6.06 -4.85 -8.72
C LEU A 53 -5.05 -4.88 -7.57
N ILE A 54 -3.85 -4.36 -7.78
CA ILE A 54 -2.80 -4.28 -6.77
C ILE A 54 -3.25 -3.42 -5.59
N GLY A 55 -3.79 -2.23 -5.86
CA GLY A 55 -4.27 -1.33 -4.81
C GLY A 55 -5.36 -1.96 -3.96
N THR A 56 -6.35 -2.62 -4.58
CA THR A 56 -7.45 -3.30 -3.88
C THR A 56 -6.96 -4.52 -3.11
N LEU A 57 -6.11 -5.37 -3.69
CA LEU A 57 -5.51 -6.49 -2.96
C LEU A 57 -4.71 -6.01 -1.74
N TYR A 58 -3.87 -4.99 -1.92
CA TYR A 58 -3.09 -4.41 -0.82
C TYR A 58 -3.99 -3.81 0.27
N PHE A 59 -5.09 -3.15 -0.11
CA PHE A 59 -6.10 -2.64 0.83
C PHE A 59 -6.73 -3.77 1.66
N LEU A 60 -7.14 -4.86 1.02
CA LEU A 60 -7.74 -6.02 1.70
C LEU A 60 -6.75 -6.69 2.66
N ILE A 61 -5.49 -6.84 2.24
CA ILE A 61 -4.42 -7.35 3.11
C ILE A 61 -4.24 -6.45 4.33
N ASN A 62 -4.35 -5.13 4.17
CA ASN A 62 -4.26 -4.19 5.30
C ASN A 62 -5.49 -4.24 6.23
N LEU A 63 -6.68 -4.56 5.72
CA LEU A 63 -7.83 -4.84 6.58
C LEU A 63 -7.62 -6.12 7.39
N TYR A 64 -7.07 -7.16 6.77
CA TYR A 64 -6.69 -8.39 7.48
C TYR A 64 -5.63 -8.10 8.55
N PHE A 65 -4.62 -7.29 8.22
CA PHE A 65 -3.59 -6.88 9.18
C PHE A 65 -4.17 -6.10 10.37
N LEU A 66 -5.17 -5.23 10.16
CA LEU A 66 -5.89 -4.59 11.28
C LEU A 66 -6.53 -5.63 12.20
N GLY A 67 -7.18 -6.64 11.61
CA GLY A 67 -7.78 -7.73 12.37
C GLY A 67 -6.75 -8.44 13.25
N ALA A 68 -5.56 -8.72 12.72
CA ALA A 68 -4.46 -9.31 13.48
C ALA A 68 -4.00 -8.39 14.63
N LEU A 69 -3.83 -7.08 14.38
CA LEU A 69 -3.46 -6.12 15.43
C LEU A 69 -4.50 -6.06 16.54
N LEU A 70 -5.80 -6.04 16.21
CA LEU A 70 -6.88 -6.02 17.18
C LEU A 70 -6.97 -7.34 17.97
N SER A 71 -6.74 -8.47 17.30
CA SER A 71 -6.72 -9.78 17.95
C SER A 71 -5.63 -9.86 19.00
N GLU A 72 -4.39 -9.52 18.63
CA GLU A 72 -3.27 -9.57 19.56
C GLU A 72 -3.37 -8.49 20.65
N PHE A 73 -3.96 -7.34 20.33
CA PHE A 73 -4.24 -6.32 21.34
C PHE A 73 -5.20 -6.81 22.44
N ASN A 74 -6.23 -7.57 22.06
CA ASN A 74 -7.22 -8.11 23.00
C ASN A 74 -6.66 -9.21 23.93
N GLU A 75 -5.53 -9.83 23.58
CA GLU A 75 -4.86 -10.80 24.44
C GLU A 75 -4.09 -10.14 25.59
N PHE A 76 -3.78 -8.84 25.48
CA PHE A 76 -3.12 -8.12 26.56
C PHE A 76 -4.08 -7.84 27.71
N THR A 77 -3.84 -8.50 28.85
CA THR A 77 -4.56 -8.24 30.10
C THR A 77 -4.13 -6.94 30.78
N THR A 78 -2.97 -6.40 30.42
CA THR A 78 -2.41 -5.17 31.00
C THR A 78 -1.74 -4.32 29.92
N PHE A 79 -1.78 -3.00 30.08
CA PHE A 79 -1.16 -2.05 29.15
C PHE A 79 0.35 -1.93 29.37
N ASN A 80 1.05 -3.04 29.14
CA ASN A 80 2.48 -3.19 29.32
C ASN A 80 3.30 -2.63 28.14
N HIS A 81 4.62 -2.81 28.17
CA HIS A 81 5.52 -2.33 27.11
C HIS A 81 5.16 -2.93 25.73
N SER A 82 4.83 -4.23 25.68
CA SER A 82 4.47 -4.92 24.44
C SER A 82 3.17 -4.39 23.83
N ALA A 83 2.14 -4.17 24.66
CA ALA A 83 0.87 -3.60 24.22
C ALA A 83 1.06 -2.18 23.64
N LYS A 84 1.90 -1.36 24.28
CA LYS A 84 2.26 -0.01 23.78
C LYS A 84 3.00 -0.09 22.45
N GLN A 85 3.94 -1.02 22.32
CA GLN A 85 4.71 -1.20 21.08
C GLN A 85 3.79 -1.63 19.92
N LEU A 86 2.89 -2.59 20.15
CA LEU A 86 1.92 -3.03 19.16
C LEU A 86 1.00 -1.88 18.73
N LEU A 87 0.47 -1.12 19.70
CA LEU A 87 -0.44 -0.01 19.41
C LEU A 87 0.28 1.12 18.68
N ILE A 88 1.43 1.58 19.16
CA ILE A 88 2.13 2.74 18.57
C ILE A 88 2.73 2.36 17.22
N VAL A 89 3.52 1.28 17.16
CA VAL A 89 4.25 0.91 15.93
C VAL A 89 3.31 0.22 14.94
N GLY A 90 2.56 -0.78 15.38
CA GLY A 90 1.66 -1.55 14.52
C GLY A 90 0.58 -0.69 13.88
N VAL A 91 -0.11 0.14 14.66
CA VAL A 91 -1.17 1.01 14.12
C VAL A 91 -0.57 2.10 13.22
N SER A 92 0.61 2.64 13.52
CA SER A 92 1.26 3.61 12.64
C SER A 92 1.60 3.01 11.27
N ILE A 93 2.16 1.80 11.23
CA ILE A 93 2.43 1.07 9.98
C ILE A 93 1.13 0.81 9.24
N TRP A 94 0.09 0.37 9.94
CA TRP A 94 -1.23 0.13 9.35
C TRP A 94 -1.83 1.40 8.72
N ILE A 95 -1.78 2.55 9.41
CA ILE A 95 -2.29 3.84 8.89
C ILE A 95 -1.56 4.22 7.59
N ILE A 96 -0.23 4.13 7.58
CA ILE A 96 0.56 4.51 6.39
C ILE A 96 0.18 3.61 5.21
N ASN A 97 0.07 2.31 5.44
CA ASN A 97 -0.30 1.36 4.39
C ASN A 97 -1.73 1.57 3.89
N MET A 98 -2.69 1.83 4.79
CA MET A 98 -4.08 2.14 4.42
C MET A 98 -4.18 3.39 3.56
N ILE A 99 -3.45 4.45 3.91
CA ILE A 99 -3.38 5.67 3.12
C ILE A 99 -2.77 5.35 1.75
N ALA A 100 -1.66 4.62 1.69
CA ALA A 100 -0.99 4.27 0.44
C ALA A 100 -1.88 3.46 -0.51
N SER A 101 -2.56 2.41 -0.01
CA SER A 101 -3.50 1.63 -0.82
C SER A 101 -4.68 2.46 -1.31
N SER A 102 -5.27 3.29 -0.44
CA SER A 102 -6.43 4.11 -0.80
C SER A 102 -6.07 5.14 -1.87
N LEU A 103 -4.90 5.77 -1.75
CA LEU A 103 -4.38 6.69 -2.75
C LEU A 103 -4.08 5.97 -4.08
N MET A 104 -3.56 4.75 -4.05
CA MET A 104 -3.31 3.96 -5.24
C MET A 104 -4.62 3.63 -5.97
N ILE A 105 -5.63 3.14 -5.25
CA ILE A 105 -6.98 2.89 -5.80
C ILE A 105 -7.55 4.17 -6.40
N TYR A 106 -7.53 5.28 -5.64
CA TYR A 106 -8.06 6.56 -6.09
C TYR A 106 -7.38 7.03 -7.39
N LYS A 107 -6.05 7.01 -7.43
CA LYS A 107 -5.25 7.42 -8.60
C LYS A 107 -5.64 6.64 -9.86
N TYR A 108 -5.75 5.32 -9.77
CA TYR A 108 -6.07 4.48 -10.92
C TYR A 108 -7.56 4.43 -11.27
N ALA A 109 -8.45 4.74 -10.31
CA ALA A 109 -9.87 4.90 -10.57
C ALA A 109 -10.14 6.13 -11.46
N ILE A 110 -9.51 7.28 -11.16
CA ILE A 110 -9.75 8.54 -11.88
C ILE A 110 -8.96 8.70 -13.19
N GLN A 111 -8.04 7.78 -13.51
CA GLN A 111 -7.09 7.93 -14.63
C GLN A 111 -7.77 8.08 -16.01
N ASN A 112 -9.00 7.60 -16.20
CA ASN A 112 -9.74 7.71 -17.49
C ASN A 112 -10.53 8.99 -17.62
N ILE A 113 -10.89 9.63 -16.51
CA ILE A 113 -11.60 10.92 -16.53
C ILE A 113 -10.71 11.96 -17.23
N LYS A 114 -9.38 11.85 -17.03
CA LYS A 114 -8.38 12.75 -17.62
C LYS A 114 -7.98 12.39 -19.07
N LYS A 115 -8.33 11.20 -19.57
CA LYS A 115 -7.90 10.71 -20.89
C LYS A 115 -8.87 11.06 -22.03
N LYS A 116 -9.99 11.75 -21.78
CA LYS A 116 -10.91 12.18 -22.85
C LYS A 116 -10.39 13.48 -23.48
N PRO A 117 -9.81 13.48 -24.69
CA PRO A 117 -9.46 14.69 -25.39
C PRO A 117 -10.72 15.21 -26.09
N SER A 118 -10.84 16.54 -26.12
CA SER A 118 -11.77 17.32 -26.91
C SER A 118 -11.86 16.82 -28.36
N ILE A 119 -12.94 16.12 -28.70
CA ILE A 119 -13.46 16.14 -30.07
C ILE A 119 -14.50 17.25 -30.08
N ALA A 120 -14.03 18.50 -30.03
CA ALA A 120 -14.86 19.64 -30.37
C ALA A 120 -14.75 19.77 -31.89
N PHE A 121 -15.83 19.38 -32.57
CA PHE A 121 -16.01 19.48 -34.01
C PHE A 121 -15.62 20.88 -34.50
N LYS A 122 -14.65 20.94 -35.41
CA LYS A 122 -14.44 22.10 -36.27
C LYS A 122 -15.27 21.85 -37.54
N ASN A 123 -16.47 22.43 -37.57
CA ASN A 123 -17.24 22.67 -38.80
C ASN A 123 -17.34 24.18 -38.98
#